data_AF-A0A9E7AX61-F1
#
_entry.id   AF-A0A9E7AX61-F1
#
_cell.length_a   1.000
_cell.length_b   1.000
_cell.length_c   1.000
_cell.angle_alpha   90.00
_cell.angle_beta   90.00
_cell.angle_gamma   90.00
#
_symmetry.space_group_name_H-M   'P 1'
#
loop_
_entity.id
_entity.type
_entity.pdbx_description
1 polymer ?
#
loop_
_entity_poly.entity_id
_entity_poly.type
_entity_poly.pdbx_seq_one_letter_code
_entity_poly.pdbx_strand_id
1 'polypeptide(L)'
;MRPGLFTRLTCAISLLACPASRLAAHTHETEKVKNLLAVTSGITGFEENKGQFTDQEDKPVPFVLFKAGAQGVDFYITENGLTLVLLQKEHKAENGKHADTPVEYARIDMKLPGAQIRKENILAELPSKDFTNYYYAHAPQGIKEVRKYGRITVHNIYPGIDWVWHADAAQGMKYDFVVHPGADPAQIKMEYQWADIIPQEGNSSIRLHTPLGDLLEGGLRTFCGEKEIPSAYTVKGKSVSFRIAGYDRSKDLVIDPPLTLMWGTYFGGNS
;
A
#
# COMPACT_ATOMS: atom_id res chain seq x y z
N MET A 1 -11.59 49.99 -46.37
CA MET A 1 -11.50 48.66 -45.72
C MET A 1 -12.76 48.51 -44.88
N ARG A 2 -13.68 47.65 -45.34
CA ARG A 2 -15.01 47.47 -44.73
C ARG A 2 -15.02 46.22 -43.84
N PRO A 3 -15.74 46.24 -42.70
CA PRO A 3 -16.04 45.05 -41.92
C PRO A 3 -17.21 44.29 -42.56
N GLY A 4 -17.19 42.97 -42.47
CA GLY A 4 -18.32 42.11 -42.82
C GLY A 4 -18.16 40.79 -42.07
N LEU A 5 -19.21 40.06 -41.68
CA LEU A 5 -20.64 40.29 -41.70
C LEU A 5 -21.22 39.22 -40.75
N PHE A 6 -22.24 39.57 -39.96
CA PHE A 6 -23.11 38.65 -39.23
C PHE A 6 -23.65 37.52 -40.13
N THR A 7 -23.85 36.31 -39.59
CA THR A 7 -25.20 35.66 -39.56
C THR A 7 -25.26 34.54 -38.53
N ARG A 8 -26.26 34.61 -37.64
CA ARG A 8 -26.78 33.51 -36.81
C ARG A 8 -27.64 32.58 -37.66
N LEU A 9 -27.67 31.29 -37.38
CA LEU A 9 -28.86 30.46 -37.65
C LEU A 9 -29.17 29.59 -36.42
N THR A 10 -30.21 30.00 -35.70
CA THR A 10 -31.02 29.17 -34.81
C THR A 10 -32.24 28.71 -35.60
N CYS A 11 -32.59 27.43 -35.58
CA CYS A 11 -33.94 26.97 -35.87
C CYS A 11 -34.27 25.77 -34.96
N ALA A 12 -35.55 25.66 -34.62
CA ALA A 12 -36.06 25.16 -33.34
C ALA A 12 -37.22 24.18 -33.54
N ILE A 13 -37.42 23.29 -32.54
CA ILE A 13 -38.71 22.68 -32.08
C ILE A 13 -39.32 21.62 -33.06
N SER A 14 -39.87 20.45 -32.68
CA SER A 14 -40.75 20.03 -31.56
C SER A 14 -40.86 18.50 -31.40
N LEU A 15 -40.97 18.06 -30.13
CA LEU A 15 -41.89 17.09 -29.48
C LEU A 15 -42.51 15.91 -30.26
N LEU A 16 -42.34 14.70 -29.69
CA LEU A 16 -43.38 13.67 -29.51
C LEU A 16 -43.05 12.84 -28.25
N ALA A 17 -44.07 12.50 -27.46
CA ALA A 17 -44.01 11.76 -26.20
C ALA A 17 -44.74 10.39 -26.29
N CYS A 18 -44.51 9.55 -25.26
CA CYS A 18 -45.18 8.29 -24.82
C CYS A 18 -44.62 6.93 -25.33
N PRO A 19 -44.78 5.80 -24.59
CA PRO A 19 -44.42 5.56 -23.18
C PRO A 19 -43.73 4.18 -22.92
N ALA A 20 -43.33 3.96 -21.65
CA ALA A 20 -43.20 2.68 -20.93
C ALA A 20 -41.95 1.77 -21.09
N SER A 21 -41.27 1.63 -19.95
CA SER A 21 -40.68 0.41 -19.37
C SER A 21 -39.52 -0.31 -20.09
N ARG A 22 -38.33 -0.23 -19.48
CA ARG A 22 -37.65 -1.41 -18.87
C ARG A 22 -36.44 -0.96 -18.06
N LEU A 23 -36.34 -1.53 -16.86
CA LEU A 23 -35.15 -1.58 -16.03
C LEU A 23 -33.95 -2.05 -16.87
N ALA A 24 -32.87 -1.29 -16.90
CA ALA A 24 -31.54 -1.81 -17.13
C ALA A 24 -30.60 -1.07 -16.20
N ALA A 25 -30.17 -1.78 -15.15
CA ALA A 25 -29.10 -1.34 -14.29
C ALA A 25 -27.89 -0.98 -15.16
N HIS A 26 -27.31 0.21 -14.93
CA HIS A 26 -26.00 0.56 -15.45
C HIS A 26 -24.95 -0.32 -14.77
N THR A 27 -24.72 -1.51 -15.30
CA THR A 27 -23.48 -2.27 -15.12
C THR A 27 -22.54 -1.86 -16.25
N HIS A 28 -21.74 -0.83 -16.00
CA HIS A 28 -20.52 -0.56 -16.76
C HIS A 28 -19.43 -0.19 -15.74
N GLU A 29 -19.01 -1.18 -14.96
CA GLU A 29 -17.85 -1.09 -14.08
C GLU A 29 -17.10 -2.43 -14.13
N THR A 30 -16.49 -2.72 -15.27
CA THR A 30 -15.63 -3.90 -15.44
C THR A 30 -14.55 -3.63 -16.47
N GLU A 31 -13.36 -3.26 -15.97
CA GLU A 31 -11.99 -3.43 -16.52
C GLU A 31 -11.10 -2.29 -15.97
N LYS A 32 -9.99 -2.45 -15.25
CA LYS A 32 -9.26 -3.58 -14.63
C LYS A 32 -8.64 -3.01 -13.35
N VAL A 33 -9.23 -3.31 -12.20
CA VAL A 33 -8.60 -3.00 -10.90
C VAL A 33 -7.69 -4.16 -10.52
N LYS A 34 -6.38 -3.93 -10.35
CA LYS A 34 -5.49 -4.97 -9.80
C LYS A 34 -5.49 -4.89 -8.26
N ASN A 35 -5.97 -5.95 -7.61
CA ASN A 35 -5.98 -6.08 -6.15
C ASN A 35 -4.57 -6.37 -5.58
N LEU A 36 -4.25 -5.97 -4.32
CA LEU A 36 -2.93 -6.25 -3.68
C LEU A 36 -2.58 -7.72 -3.73
N LEU A 37 -3.55 -8.58 -3.47
CA LEU A 37 -3.39 -10.03 -3.57
C LEU A 37 -2.80 -10.43 -4.92
N ALA A 38 -3.21 -9.78 -6.02
CA ALA A 38 -2.67 -10.00 -7.35
C ALA A 38 -1.33 -9.27 -7.59
N VAL A 39 -1.16 -8.06 -7.05
CA VAL A 39 0.06 -7.24 -7.21
C VAL A 39 1.24 -7.79 -6.41
N THR A 40 0.99 -8.28 -5.19
CA THR A 40 1.96 -8.91 -4.29
C THR A 40 1.97 -10.43 -4.40
N SER A 41 1.13 -11.02 -5.27
CA SER A 41 1.24 -12.43 -5.61
C SER A 41 2.66 -12.72 -6.12
N GLY A 42 3.29 -13.73 -5.54
CA GLY A 42 4.69 -14.07 -5.83
C GLY A 42 5.73 -13.36 -4.98
N ILE A 43 5.34 -12.46 -4.06
CA ILE A 43 6.25 -12.09 -2.97
C ILE A 43 6.38 -13.28 -2.03
N THR A 44 7.59 -13.80 -1.91
CA THR A 44 7.89 -14.98 -1.10
C THR A 44 8.62 -14.64 0.20
N GLY A 45 8.92 -13.37 0.46
CA GLY A 45 9.53 -12.93 1.70
C GLY A 45 10.15 -11.54 1.66
N PHE A 46 10.56 -11.08 2.84
CA PHE A 46 11.23 -9.82 3.10
C PHE A 46 12.74 -10.01 3.09
N GLU A 47 13.43 -9.33 2.17
CA GLU A 47 14.88 -9.33 2.08
C GLU A 47 15.48 -8.38 3.12
N GLU A 48 16.38 -8.90 3.95
CA GLU A 48 17.07 -8.13 4.99
C GLU A 48 18.14 -7.20 4.42
N ASN A 49 18.22 -5.97 4.92
CA ASN A 49 19.31 -5.06 4.57
C ASN A 49 20.60 -5.39 5.34
N LYS A 50 21.52 -6.07 4.65
CA LYS A 50 22.91 -6.33 5.07
C LYS A 50 23.91 -5.31 4.47
N GLY A 51 23.41 -4.20 3.92
CA GLY A 51 24.19 -3.12 3.31
C GLY A 51 24.07 -3.04 1.78
N GLN A 52 23.18 -3.84 1.18
CA GLN A 52 23.00 -3.92 -0.27
C GLN A 52 22.06 -2.84 -0.81
N PHE A 53 21.24 -2.23 0.04
CA PHE A 53 20.31 -1.19 -0.40
C PHE A 53 20.99 0.18 -0.42
N THR A 54 20.82 0.88 -1.55
CA THR A 54 21.29 2.24 -1.79
C THR A 54 20.16 3.15 -2.25
N ASP A 55 20.35 4.46 -2.16
CA ASP A 55 19.49 5.45 -2.79
C ASP A 55 19.83 5.64 -4.29
N GLN A 56 19.20 6.61 -4.95
CA GLN A 56 19.41 6.91 -6.36
C GLN A 56 20.82 7.46 -6.68
N GLU A 57 21.60 7.83 -5.67
CA GLU A 57 22.98 8.31 -5.79
C GLU A 57 23.99 7.25 -5.32
N ASP A 58 23.57 5.98 -5.23
CA ASP A 58 24.35 4.84 -4.75
C ASP A 58 24.83 4.99 -3.29
N LYS A 59 24.20 5.85 -2.48
CA LYS A 59 24.54 5.99 -1.06
C LYS A 59 23.83 4.91 -0.24
N PRO A 60 24.50 4.24 0.70
CA PRO A 60 23.86 3.24 1.57
C PRO A 60 22.68 3.82 2.36
N VAL A 61 21.58 3.05 2.44
CA VAL A 61 20.37 3.43 3.20
C VAL A 61 20.16 2.51 4.40
N PRO A 62 20.97 2.63 5.47
CA PRO A 62 20.94 1.69 6.61
C PRO A 62 19.62 1.74 7.41
N PHE A 63 18.86 2.83 7.29
CA PHE A 63 17.55 3.00 7.92
C PHE A 63 16.43 2.16 7.29
N VAL A 64 16.67 1.58 6.10
CA VAL A 64 15.82 0.54 5.53
C VAL A 64 16.26 -0.78 6.12
N LEU A 65 15.37 -1.48 6.82
CA LEU A 65 15.68 -2.73 7.50
C LEU A 65 15.36 -3.95 6.64
N PHE A 66 14.21 -3.91 5.97
CA PHE A 66 13.78 -4.97 5.05
C PHE A 66 13.13 -4.38 3.81
N LYS A 67 13.25 -5.10 2.69
CA LYS A 67 12.56 -4.82 1.43
C LYS A 67 11.75 -6.02 0.99
N ALA A 68 10.55 -5.78 0.47
CA ALA A 68 9.84 -6.75 -0.34
C ALA A 68 9.23 -6.02 -1.55
N GLY A 69 9.00 -6.73 -2.65
CA GLY A 69 8.46 -6.08 -3.84
C GLY A 69 7.93 -7.08 -4.84
N ALA A 70 6.88 -6.69 -5.56
CA ALA A 70 6.33 -7.40 -6.69
C ALA A 70 5.56 -6.44 -7.61
N GLN A 71 5.47 -6.81 -8.89
CA GLN A 71 4.64 -6.19 -9.93
C GLN A 71 4.35 -4.68 -9.76
N GLY A 72 5.39 -3.84 -9.80
CA GLY A 72 5.23 -2.39 -9.81
C GLY A 72 5.02 -1.75 -8.43
N VAL A 73 5.28 -2.47 -7.35
CA VAL A 73 5.38 -1.88 -6.00
C VAL A 73 6.53 -2.48 -5.21
N ASP A 74 7.28 -1.61 -4.55
CA ASP A 74 8.26 -1.97 -3.54
C ASP A 74 7.78 -1.48 -2.16
N PHE A 75 7.99 -2.32 -1.15
CA PHE A 75 7.72 -2.08 0.25
C PHE A 75 9.03 -2.09 1.02
N TYR A 76 9.19 -1.10 1.89
CA TYR A 76 10.38 -0.91 2.70
C TYR A 76 9.95 -0.79 4.16
N ILE A 77 10.34 -1.76 4.99
CA ILE A 77 10.23 -1.65 6.44
C ILE A 77 11.45 -0.85 6.90
N THR A 78 11.21 0.29 7.54
CA THR A 78 12.23 1.27 7.95
C THR A 78 12.21 1.48 9.46
N GLU A 79 13.23 2.14 9.98
CA GLU A 79 13.29 2.55 11.40
C GLU A 79 12.14 3.48 11.84
N ASN A 80 11.36 4.04 10.90
CA ASN A 80 10.26 4.96 11.17
C ASN A 80 8.86 4.42 10.81
N GLY A 81 8.76 3.24 10.21
CA GLY A 81 7.50 2.67 9.72
C GLY A 81 7.68 2.05 8.33
N LEU A 82 6.68 2.23 7.47
CA LEU A 82 6.61 1.63 6.14
C LEU A 82 6.73 2.70 5.05
N THR A 83 7.56 2.43 4.04
CA THR A 83 7.57 3.20 2.79
C THR A 83 7.14 2.30 1.64
N LEU A 84 6.20 2.77 0.84
CA LEU A 84 5.77 2.14 -0.40
C LEU A 84 6.24 2.98 -1.58
N VAL A 85 6.76 2.35 -2.61
CA VAL A 85 7.10 2.97 -3.90
C VAL A 85 6.34 2.26 -4.98
N LEU A 86 5.39 2.97 -5.59
CA LEU A 86 4.63 2.54 -6.76
C LEU A 86 5.43 2.90 -8.00
N LEU A 87 5.54 1.96 -8.94
CA LEU A 87 6.27 2.10 -10.20
C LEU A 87 5.32 1.79 -11.35
N GLN A 88 5.11 2.78 -12.21
CA GLN A 88 4.39 2.60 -13.47
C GLN A 88 5.36 2.72 -14.63
N LYS A 89 5.47 1.64 -15.42
CA LYS A 89 6.18 1.68 -16.69
C LYS A 89 5.21 2.14 -17.77
N GLU A 90 5.51 3.22 -18.48
CA GLU A 90 4.74 3.56 -19.69
C GLU A 90 4.92 2.46 -20.74
N HIS A 91 3.83 1.87 -21.23
CA HIS A 91 3.91 1.07 -22.46
C HIS A 91 3.89 2.02 -23.67
N LYS A 92 5.05 2.54 -24.08
CA LYS A 92 5.17 3.11 -25.44
C LYS A 92 5.39 1.97 -26.42
N ALA A 93 4.32 1.58 -27.10
CA ALA A 93 4.41 0.72 -28.27
C ALA A 93 4.97 1.54 -29.45
N GLU A 94 6.30 1.65 -29.55
CA GLU A 94 6.93 2.16 -30.78
C GLU A 94 8.16 1.33 -31.19
N ASN A 95 8.02 0.76 -32.39
CA ASN A 95 9.02 0.16 -33.27
C ASN A 95 10.49 0.24 -32.83
N GLY A 96 10.98 -0.86 -32.24
CA GLY A 96 12.35 -1.36 -32.45
C GLY A 96 13.52 -0.51 -31.98
N LYS A 97 13.30 0.54 -31.17
CA LYS A 97 14.38 1.28 -30.51
C LYS A 97 14.21 1.17 -29.00
N HIS A 98 15.25 0.72 -28.30
CA HIS A 98 15.34 0.82 -26.84
C HIS A 98 15.39 2.31 -26.46
N ALA A 99 14.23 2.97 -26.43
CA ALA A 99 14.09 4.27 -25.82
C ALA A 99 13.95 4.07 -24.31
N ASP A 100 14.69 4.85 -23.53
CA ASP A 100 14.51 4.99 -22.09
C ASP A 100 13.03 5.27 -21.83
N THR A 101 12.33 4.26 -21.35
CA THR A 101 10.90 4.39 -21.09
C THR A 101 10.76 5.14 -19.78
N PRO A 102 10.10 6.32 -19.75
CA PRO A 102 9.89 7.03 -18.50
C PRO A 102 9.19 6.10 -17.51
N VAL A 103 9.81 5.90 -16.34
CA VAL A 103 9.18 5.22 -15.22
C VAL A 103 8.64 6.32 -14.33
N GLU A 104 7.32 6.45 -14.27
CA GLU A 104 6.70 7.29 -13.26
C GLU A 104 6.69 6.53 -11.93
N TYR A 105 6.92 7.25 -10.84
CA TYR A 105 6.83 6.68 -9.51
C TYR A 105 6.01 7.57 -8.57
N ALA A 106 5.33 6.94 -7.63
CA ALA A 106 4.70 7.58 -6.49
C ALA A 106 5.22 6.91 -5.22
N ARG A 107 5.35 7.70 -4.16
CA ARG A 107 5.83 7.24 -2.85
C ARG A 107 4.75 7.49 -1.83
N ILE A 108 4.59 6.56 -0.88
CA ILE A 108 3.76 6.73 0.31
C ILE A 108 4.62 6.37 1.51
N ASP A 109 4.71 7.28 2.47
CA ASP A 109 5.39 7.02 3.75
C ASP A 109 4.35 6.93 4.86
N MET A 110 4.19 5.74 5.43
CA MET A 110 3.43 5.51 6.67
C MET A 110 4.41 5.53 7.84
N LYS A 111 4.44 6.65 8.57
CA LYS A 111 5.21 6.78 9.81
C LYS A 111 4.40 6.23 10.99
N LEU A 112 5.10 5.65 11.96
CA LEU A 112 4.56 5.13 13.21
C LEU A 112 5.11 5.97 14.38
N PRO A 113 4.48 7.10 14.75
CA PRO A 113 5.04 8.02 15.74
C PRO A 113 5.17 7.38 17.13
N GLY A 114 6.37 7.45 17.71
CA GLY A 114 6.66 6.84 19.01
C GLY A 114 7.05 5.36 18.94
N ALA A 115 6.99 4.75 17.75
CA ALA A 115 7.40 3.37 17.55
C ALA A 115 8.90 3.16 17.79
N GLN A 116 9.25 2.00 18.32
CA GLN A 116 10.62 1.52 18.44
C GLN A 116 10.86 0.43 17.38
N ILE A 117 11.41 0.81 16.23
CA ILE A 117 11.75 -0.13 15.16
C ILE A 117 13.27 -0.13 15.02
N ARG A 118 13.91 -1.17 15.53
CA ARG A 118 15.37 -1.29 15.57
C ARG A 118 15.76 -2.72 15.22
N LYS A 119 17.01 -2.95 14.81
CA LYS A 119 17.43 -4.32 14.46
C LYS A 119 17.37 -5.26 15.67
N GLU A 120 17.58 -4.74 16.87
CA GLU A 120 17.70 -5.51 18.11
C GLU A 120 16.36 -6.07 18.59
N ASN A 121 15.23 -5.46 18.20
CA ASN A 121 13.89 -5.93 18.56
C ASN A 121 13.15 -6.58 17.38
N ILE A 122 13.86 -6.93 16.31
CA ILE A 122 13.28 -7.64 15.17
C ILE A 122 13.64 -9.12 15.21
N LEU A 123 12.62 -9.96 15.12
CA LEU A 123 12.74 -11.39 14.88
C LEU A 123 12.37 -11.69 13.43
N ALA A 124 13.32 -12.21 12.66
CA ALA A 124 13.12 -12.63 11.28
C ALA A 124 13.01 -14.16 11.20
N GLU A 125 11.92 -14.66 10.63
CA GLU A 125 11.56 -16.07 10.65
C GLU A 125 11.21 -16.60 9.27
N LEU A 126 11.15 -17.92 9.15
CA LEU A 126 10.89 -18.62 7.89
C LEU A 126 11.89 -18.19 6.80
N PRO A 127 13.21 -18.37 7.02
CA PRO A 127 14.21 -17.98 6.03
C PRO A 127 14.05 -18.80 4.74
N SER A 128 14.24 -18.13 3.60
CA SER A 128 14.28 -18.73 2.28
C SER A 128 15.42 -19.75 2.20
N LYS A 129 15.20 -20.83 1.43
CA LYS A 129 16.23 -21.86 1.20
C LYS A 129 17.38 -21.30 0.37
N ASP A 130 17.03 -20.56 -0.66
CA ASP A 130 17.90 -19.78 -1.52
C ASP A 130 18.37 -18.48 -0.86
N PHE A 131 19.41 -17.89 -1.43
CA PHE A 131 20.00 -16.63 -1.01
C PHE A 131 20.58 -15.89 -2.21
N THR A 132 20.73 -14.58 -2.04
CA THR A 132 21.35 -13.70 -3.03
C THR A 132 22.71 -13.23 -2.52
N ASN A 133 23.68 -13.14 -3.43
CA ASN A 133 24.96 -12.50 -3.19
C ASN A 133 25.05 -11.22 -4.03
N TYR A 134 25.43 -10.11 -3.40
CA TYR A 134 25.61 -8.83 -4.05
C TYR A 134 27.09 -8.47 -4.13
N TYR A 135 27.55 -8.09 -5.32
CA TYR A 135 28.93 -7.68 -5.58
C TYR A 135 28.92 -6.25 -6.10
N TYR A 136 29.10 -5.30 -5.19
CA TYR A 136 29.10 -3.87 -5.49
C TYR A 136 30.47 -3.25 -5.26
N ALA A 137 30.72 -2.11 -5.91
CA ALA A 137 31.99 -1.38 -5.78
C ALA A 137 32.28 -0.98 -4.32
N HIS A 138 31.26 -0.60 -3.54
CA HIS A 138 31.40 -0.26 -2.12
C HIS A 138 31.54 -1.47 -1.18
N ALA A 139 31.35 -2.69 -1.69
CA ALA A 139 31.42 -3.93 -0.93
C ALA A 139 32.40 -4.92 -1.60
N PRO A 140 33.73 -4.67 -1.53
CA PRO A 140 34.73 -5.46 -2.26
C PRO A 140 34.80 -6.94 -1.86
N GLN A 141 34.36 -7.29 -0.65
CA GLN A 141 34.26 -8.69 -0.19
C GLN A 141 32.94 -9.36 -0.61
N GLY A 142 32.02 -8.60 -1.21
CA GLY A 142 30.64 -8.98 -1.49
C GLY A 142 29.77 -8.99 -0.23
N ILE A 143 28.48 -8.74 -0.41
CA ILE A 143 27.44 -8.94 0.61
C ILE A 143 26.80 -10.29 0.32
N LYS A 144 27.14 -11.29 1.13
CA LYS A 144 26.82 -12.68 0.85
C LYS A 144 25.67 -13.19 1.72
N GLU A 145 25.03 -14.24 1.22
CA GLU A 145 23.96 -14.99 1.91
C GLU A 145 22.85 -14.07 2.42
N VAL A 146 22.40 -13.16 1.56
CA VAL A 146 21.22 -12.34 1.84
C VAL A 146 19.99 -13.22 1.60
N ARG A 147 19.22 -13.46 2.67
CA ARG A 147 18.00 -14.29 2.62
C ARG A 147 16.75 -13.42 2.65
N LYS A 148 15.66 -14.02 2.21
CA LYS A 148 14.31 -13.50 2.42
C LYS A 148 13.67 -14.23 3.59
N TYR A 149 12.76 -13.57 4.29
CA TYR A 149 12.07 -14.13 5.44
C TYR A 149 10.57 -14.07 5.22
N GLY A 150 9.85 -15.16 5.48
CA GLY A 150 8.39 -15.21 5.32
C GLY A 150 7.63 -14.48 6.43
N ARG A 151 8.27 -14.24 7.58
CA ARG A 151 7.68 -13.49 8.69
C ARG A 151 8.71 -12.59 9.36
N ILE A 152 8.33 -11.34 9.64
CA ILE A 152 9.12 -10.39 10.41
C ILE A 152 8.28 -9.89 11.58
N THR A 153 8.76 -10.03 12.82
CA THR A 153 8.10 -9.48 14.01
C THR A 153 8.97 -8.39 14.61
N VAL A 154 8.43 -7.17 14.69
CA VAL A 154 9.02 -6.08 15.48
C VAL A 154 8.40 -6.12 16.87
N HIS A 155 9.14 -6.67 17.84
CA HIS A 155 8.65 -6.80 19.20
C HIS A 155 8.63 -5.48 19.94
N ASN A 156 7.56 -5.24 20.71
CA ASN A 156 7.39 -4.00 21.47
C ASN A 156 7.62 -2.75 20.60
N ILE A 157 7.05 -2.75 19.38
CA ILE A 157 7.02 -1.55 18.53
C ILE A 157 6.43 -0.38 19.30
N TYR A 158 5.44 -0.66 20.15
CA TYR A 158 5.02 0.16 21.28
C TYR A 158 5.06 -0.71 22.54
N PRO A 159 5.06 -0.14 23.77
CA PRO A 159 5.01 -0.94 24.99
C PRO A 159 3.87 -1.98 24.96
N GLY A 160 4.25 -3.27 24.93
CA GLY A 160 3.32 -4.41 24.88
C GLY A 160 2.58 -4.62 23.54
N ILE A 161 3.05 -4.02 22.44
CA ILE A 161 2.48 -4.20 21.11
C ILE A 161 3.57 -4.65 20.15
N ASP A 162 3.31 -5.73 19.43
CA ASP A 162 4.18 -6.22 18.37
C ASP A 162 3.62 -5.81 16.99
N TRP A 163 4.51 -5.64 16.01
CA TRP A 163 4.14 -5.42 14.61
C TRP A 163 4.65 -6.60 13.78
N VAL A 164 3.71 -7.41 13.28
CA VAL A 164 4.02 -8.66 12.60
C VAL A 164 3.73 -8.51 11.13
N TRP A 165 4.69 -8.89 10.31
CA TRP A 165 4.61 -8.91 8.86
C TRP A 165 4.62 -10.33 8.34
N HIS A 166 3.74 -10.58 7.38
CA HIS A 166 3.58 -11.87 6.74
C HIS A 166 3.75 -11.72 5.22
N ALA A 167 4.53 -12.60 4.63
CA ALA A 167 4.63 -12.76 3.18
C ALA A 167 4.24 -14.20 2.82
N ASP A 168 3.21 -14.32 2.00
CA ASP A 168 2.75 -15.59 1.45
C ASP A 168 2.64 -15.48 -0.08
N ALA A 169 3.09 -16.51 -0.79
CA ALA A 169 3.12 -16.47 -2.25
C ALA A 169 1.72 -16.34 -2.89
N ALA A 170 0.69 -16.89 -2.22
CA ALA A 170 -0.70 -16.89 -2.69
C ALA A 170 -1.51 -15.71 -2.13
N GLN A 171 -1.27 -15.32 -0.88
CA GLN A 171 -2.00 -14.26 -0.17
C GLN A 171 -1.28 -12.91 -0.19
N GLY A 172 -0.09 -12.84 -0.79
CA GLY A 172 0.67 -11.61 -0.87
C GLY A 172 1.26 -11.21 0.48
N MET A 173 1.41 -9.90 0.69
CA MET A 173 1.91 -9.35 1.94
C MET A 173 0.82 -8.69 2.76
N LYS A 174 0.92 -8.89 4.08
CA LYS A 174 0.11 -8.17 5.07
C LYS A 174 0.88 -7.93 6.34
N TYR A 175 0.31 -7.11 7.22
CA TYR A 175 0.82 -6.93 8.56
C TYR A 175 -0.33 -6.87 9.56
N ASP A 176 -0.02 -7.14 10.81
CA ASP A 176 -0.93 -7.00 11.94
C ASP A 176 -0.22 -6.37 13.14
N PHE A 177 -1.02 -5.75 14.01
CA PHE A 177 -0.58 -5.32 15.33
C PHE A 177 -1.12 -6.31 16.37
N VAL A 178 -0.22 -6.96 17.09
CA VAL A 178 -0.56 -7.86 18.20
C VAL A 178 -0.42 -7.08 19.49
N VAL A 179 -1.56 -6.76 20.11
CA VAL A 179 -1.64 -6.00 21.35
C VAL A 179 -1.76 -6.98 22.50
N HIS A 180 -0.69 -7.12 23.29
CA HIS A 180 -0.63 -8.06 24.40
C HIS A 180 -1.47 -7.60 25.60
N PRO A 181 -1.80 -8.52 26.54
CA PRO A 181 -2.57 -8.18 27.73
C PRO A 181 -2.01 -6.96 28.47
N GLY A 182 -2.91 -6.02 28.78
CA GLY A 182 -2.56 -4.77 29.45
C GLY A 182 -2.01 -3.64 28.56
N ALA A 183 -1.63 -3.91 27.30
CA ALA A 183 -1.19 -2.87 26.38
C ALA A 183 -2.35 -2.00 25.87
N ASP A 184 -2.05 -0.76 25.46
CA ASP A 184 -3.06 0.18 24.98
C ASP A 184 -3.02 0.32 23.44
N PRO A 185 -4.04 -0.16 22.70
CA PRO A 185 -4.09 -0.04 21.25
C PRO A 185 -4.19 1.41 20.75
N ALA A 186 -4.58 2.38 21.60
CA ALA A 186 -4.64 3.79 21.22
C ALA A 186 -3.25 4.42 20.96
N GLN A 187 -2.17 3.71 21.32
CA GLN A 187 -0.81 4.07 20.96
C GLN A 187 -0.55 3.95 19.45
N ILE A 188 -1.29 3.08 18.76
CA ILE A 188 -1.06 2.81 17.34
C ILE A 188 -1.63 3.98 16.51
N LYS A 189 -0.72 4.74 15.91
CA LYS A 189 -1.02 5.84 14.99
C LYS A 189 -0.20 5.67 13.72
N MET A 190 -0.88 5.79 12.58
CA MET A 190 -0.28 5.70 11.26
C MET A 190 -0.37 7.08 10.62
N GLU A 191 0.77 7.73 10.40
CA GLU A 191 0.83 9.04 9.76
C GLU A 191 1.29 8.89 8.31
N TYR A 192 0.41 9.22 7.37
CA TYR A 192 0.73 9.09 5.95
C TYR A 192 1.27 10.40 5.39
N GLN A 193 2.34 10.28 4.62
CA GLN A 193 2.91 11.35 3.82
C GLN A 193 2.87 10.95 2.34
N TRP A 194 2.81 11.95 1.47
CA TRP A 194 2.81 11.80 0.00
C TRP A 194 1.60 11.07 -0.59
N ALA A 195 0.55 10.91 0.22
CA ALA A 195 -0.78 10.47 -0.22
C ALA A 195 -1.87 11.24 0.53
N ASP A 196 -3.01 11.45 -0.13
CA ASP A 196 -4.23 11.94 0.52
C ASP A 196 -5.01 10.76 1.11
N ILE A 197 -5.60 10.96 2.28
CA ILE A 197 -6.34 9.90 2.99
C ILE A 197 -7.84 10.18 2.85
N ILE A 198 -8.55 9.25 2.21
CA ILE A 198 -9.99 9.32 1.95
C ILE A 198 -10.65 8.16 2.68
N PRO A 199 -11.31 8.39 3.84
CA PRO A 199 -12.12 7.38 4.51
C PRO A 199 -13.20 6.86 3.56
N GLN A 200 -13.43 5.54 3.55
CA GLN A 200 -14.53 4.97 2.78
C GLN A 200 -15.77 4.79 3.66
N GLU A 201 -16.91 4.51 3.02
CA GLU A 201 -18.18 4.28 3.70
C GLU A 201 -18.04 3.15 4.73
N GLY A 202 -18.61 3.35 5.93
CA GLY A 202 -18.51 2.40 7.04
C GLY A 202 -17.19 2.43 7.82
N ASN A 203 -16.18 3.21 7.38
CA ASN A 203 -14.88 3.36 8.04
C ASN A 203 -14.12 2.03 8.28
N SER A 204 -14.45 0.96 7.56
CA SER A 204 -13.70 -0.30 7.58
C SER A 204 -12.56 -0.32 6.56
N SER A 205 -12.47 0.73 5.73
CA SER A 205 -11.39 0.96 4.78
C SER A 205 -11.06 2.44 4.63
N ILE A 206 -9.82 2.70 4.25
CA ILE A 206 -9.30 4.00 3.84
C ILE A 206 -8.67 3.88 2.46
N ARG A 207 -8.74 4.94 1.68
CA ARG A 207 -8.09 5.05 0.38
C ARG A 207 -6.97 6.08 0.50
N LEU A 208 -5.78 5.69 0.03
CA LEU A 208 -4.58 6.49 -0.04
C LEU A 208 -4.39 6.89 -1.51
N HIS A 209 -4.72 8.13 -1.83
CA HIS A 209 -4.67 8.65 -3.20
C HIS A 209 -3.28 9.20 -3.53
N THR A 210 -2.73 8.77 -4.67
CA THR A 210 -1.47 9.28 -5.22
C THR A 210 -1.64 9.65 -6.69
N PRO A 211 -0.71 10.42 -7.29
CA PRO A 211 -0.76 10.72 -8.72
C PRO A 211 -0.78 9.49 -9.65
N LEU A 212 -0.24 8.35 -9.21
CA LEU A 212 -0.23 7.10 -9.98
C LEU A 212 -1.46 6.21 -9.74
N GLY A 213 -2.34 6.62 -8.84
CA GLY A 213 -3.56 5.90 -8.50
C GLY A 213 -3.74 5.69 -7.01
N ASP A 214 -4.77 4.91 -6.71
CA ASP A 214 -5.25 4.68 -5.34
C ASP A 214 -4.69 3.39 -4.74
N LEU A 215 -4.35 3.46 -3.45
CA LEU A 215 -4.11 2.31 -2.60
C LEU A 215 -5.28 2.22 -1.60
N LEU A 216 -6.02 1.11 -1.59
CA LEU A 216 -7.02 0.88 -0.56
C LEU A 216 -6.38 0.12 0.60
N GLU A 217 -6.72 0.47 1.83
CA GLU A 217 -6.36 -0.28 3.03
C GLU A 217 -7.67 -0.59 3.72
N GLY A 218 -8.15 -1.82 3.57
CA GLY A 218 -9.57 -2.10 3.69
C GLY A 218 -9.91 -3.47 4.19
N GLY A 219 -11.08 -3.57 4.81
CA GLY A 219 -11.50 -4.78 5.51
C GLY A 219 -10.81 -4.91 6.86
N LEU A 220 -10.68 -3.81 7.62
CA LEU A 220 -10.14 -3.85 8.98
C LEU A 220 -10.85 -4.92 9.80
N ARG A 221 -10.10 -5.89 10.30
CA ARG A 221 -10.60 -6.93 11.20
C ARG A 221 -9.77 -6.94 12.46
N THR A 222 -10.47 -7.01 13.59
CA THR A 222 -9.82 -7.08 14.89
C THR A 222 -10.32 -8.32 15.60
N PHE A 223 -9.44 -9.08 16.22
CA PHE A 223 -9.78 -10.31 16.93
C PHE A 223 -9.24 -10.30 18.35
N CYS A 224 -10.02 -10.82 19.29
CA CYS A 224 -9.58 -11.12 20.65
C CYS A 224 -9.75 -12.62 20.87
N GLY A 225 -8.66 -13.37 20.79
CA GLY A 225 -8.72 -14.82 20.56
C GLY A 225 -9.46 -15.13 19.26
N GLU A 226 -10.48 -16.00 19.32
CA GLU A 226 -11.29 -16.37 18.14
C GLU A 226 -12.45 -15.40 17.86
N LYS A 227 -12.70 -14.43 18.74
CA LYS A 227 -13.84 -13.51 18.64
C LYS A 227 -13.48 -12.27 17.84
N GLU A 228 -14.20 -12.01 16.76
CA GLU A 228 -14.11 -10.75 16.02
C GLU A 228 -14.69 -9.59 16.84
N ILE A 229 -13.92 -8.51 16.95
CA ILE A 229 -14.24 -7.30 17.69
C ILE A 229 -14.56 -6.18 16.68
N PRO A 230 -15.74 -5.55 16.78
CA PRO A 230 -16.08 -4.43 15.93
C PRO A 230 -15.02 -3.33 16.02
N SER A 231 -14.50 -2.92 14.88
CA SER A 231 -13.43 -1.94 14.77
C SER A 231 -13.63 -1.07 13.52
N ALA A 232 -13.03 0.11 13.52
CA ALA A 232 -13.06 1.03 12.40
C ALA A 232 -11.83 1.94 12.40
N TYR A 233 -11.45 2.41 11.22
CA TYR A 233 -10.49 3.49 11.10
C TYR A 233 -11.09 4.80 11.61
N THR A 234 -10.22 5.63 12.19
CA THR A 234 -10.49 7.03 12.51
C THR A 234 -9.41 7.87 11.86
N VAL A 235 -9.80 8.75 10.95
CA VAL A 235 -8.89 9.61 10.19
C VAL A 235 -9.00 11.04 10.71
N LYS A 236 -7.85 11.65 11.02
CA LYS A 236 -7.74 13.06 11.43
C LYS A 236 -6.54 13.69 10.73
N GLY A 237 -6.81 14.47 9.67
CA GLY A 237 -5.76 15.03 8.83
C GLY A 237 -4.97 13.91 8.17
N LYS A 238 -3.65 13.85 8.43
CA LYS A 238 -2.75 12.81 7.92
C LYS A 238 -2.59 11.59 8.83
N SER A 239 -3.30 11.58 9.97
CA SER A 239 -3.19 10.52 10.97
C SER A 239 -4.39 9.57 10.89
N VAL A 240 -4.10 8.28 10.90
CA VAL A 240 -5.05 7.17 10.98
C VAL A 240 -4.82 6.44 12.29
N SER A 241 -5.91 6.11 12.96
CA SER A 241 -5.95 5.34 14.20
C SER A 241 -7.13 4.39 14.19
N PHE A 242 -7.25 3.54 15.21
CA PHE A 242 -8.32 2.55 15.32
C PHE A 242 -9.29 2.91 16.43
N ARG A 243 -10.59 2.82 16.13
CA ARG A 243 -11.65 2.76 17.12
C ARG A 243 -12.04 1.30 17.29
N ILE A 244 -11.85 0.75 18.48
CA ILE A 244 -12.06 -0.67 18.79
C ILE A 244 -13.13 -0.77 19.88
N ALA A 245 -14.12 -1.64 19.69
CA ALA A 245 -15.14 -1.93 20.69
C ALA A 245 -14.54 -2.62 21.93
N GLY A 246 -15.31 -2.72 23.02
CA GLY A 246 -14.87 -3.39 24.24
C GLY A 246 -14.49 -4.87 23.99
N TYR A 247 -13.37 -5.29 24.56
CA TYR A 247 -12.82 -6.65 24.46
C TYR A 247 -12.21 -7.09 25.80
N ASP A 248 -11.88 -8.38 25.89
CA ASP A 248 -11.23 -8.95 27.06
C ASP A 248 -9.73 -8.59 27.07
N ARG A 249 -9.34 -7.64 27.93
CA ARG A 249 -7.95 -7.14 28.02
C ARG A 249 -6.96 -8.12 28.65
N SER A 250 -7.43 -9.30 29.07
CA SER A 250 -6.55 -10.39 29.54
C SER A 250 -6.00 -11.27 28.41
N LYS A 251 -6.46 -11.03 27.17
CA LYS A 251 -6.06 -11.77 25.97
C LYS A 251 -5.41 -10.85 24.95
N ASP A 252 -4.63 -11.44 24.05
CA ASP A 252 -4.12 -10.74 22.88
C ASP A 252 -5.27 -10.21 22.03
N LEU A 253 -5.09 -8.98 21.54
CA LEU A 253 -5.93 -8.35 20.53
C LEU A 253 -5.11 -8.21 19.25
N VAL A 254 -5.52 -8.87 18.18
CA VAL A 254 -4.88 -8.80 16.87
C VAL A 254 -5.67 -7.82 16.00
N ILE A 255 -5.03 -6.74 15.56
CA ILE A 255 -5.59 -5.77 14.62
C ILE A 255 -4.94 -6.06 13.26
N ASP A 256 -5.72 -6.58 12.32
CA ASP A 256 -5.31 -6.87 10.94
C ASP A 256 -5.91 -5.79 10.03
N PRO A 257 -5.17 -4.70 9.73
CA PRO A 257 -5.51 -3.78 8.65
C PRO A 257 -5.04 -4.38 7.32
N PRO A 258 -5.94 -4.95 6.49
CA PRO A 258 -5.51 -5.57 5.27
C PRO A 258 -5.08 -4.47 4.31
N LEU A 259 -3.80 -4.46 3.95
CA LEU A 259 -3.36 -3.69 2.81
C LEU A 259 -4.06 -4.28 1.58
N THR A 260 -4.77 -3.46 0.80
CA THR A 260 -5.46 -3.88 -0.44
C THR A 260 -5.27 -2.83 -1.53
N LEU A 261 -4.10 -2.74 -2.17
CA LEU A 261 -3.93 -2.05 -3.46
C LEU A 261 -5.10 -2.34 -4.39
N MET A 262 -5.77 -1.29 -4.87
CA MET A 262 -6.72 -1.35 -5.96
C MET A 262 -6.15 -0.46 -7.05
N TRP A 263 -5.34 -1.01 -7.95
CA TRP A 263 -4.78 -0.22 -9.03
C TRP A 263 -5.86 0.03 -10.08
N GLY A 264 -6.45 1.22 -10.09
CA GLY A 264 -7.32 1.71 -11.16
C GLY A 264 -6.79 3.03 -11.69
N THR A 265 -6.39 3.09 -12.97
CA THR A 265 -6.17 4.36 -13.66
C THR A 265 -7.53 4.96 -14.03
N TYR A 266 -7.93 6.06 -13.39
CA TYR A 266 -8.99 6.90 -13.91
C TYR A 266 -8.39 7.94 -14.85
N PHE A 267 -8.36 7.65 -16.15
CA PHE A 267 -8.27 8.67 -17.21
C PHE A 267 -9.02 8.17 -18.45
N GLY A 268 -10.33 8.42 -18.49
CA GLY A 268 -11.08 8.52 -19.74
C GLY A 268 -11.30 10.00 -20.04
N GLY A 269 -10.50 10.57 -20.93
CA GLY A 269 -10.68 11.95 -21.38
C GLY A 269 -11.98 12.11 -22.16
N ASN A 270 -12.70 13.20 -21.91
CA ASN A 270 -13.74 13.68 -22.81
C ASN A 270 -13.11 14.00 -24.17
N SER A 271 -13.53 13.30 -25.20
CA SER A 271 -13.62 13.84 -26.57
C SER A 271 -15.02 14.40 -26.80
#